data_AF-F8N4K8-F1
#
_entry.id   AF-F8N4K8-F1
#
_cell.length_a   1.000
_cell.length_b   1.000
_cell.length_c   1.000
_cell.angle_alpha   90.00
_cell.angle_beta   90.00
_cell.angle_gamma   90.00
#
_symmetry.space_group_name_H-M   'P 1'
#
loop_
_entity.id
_entity.type
_entity.pdbx_description
1 polymer ?
#
loop_
_entity_poly.entity_id
_entity_poly.type
_entity_poly.pdbx_seq_one_letter_code
_entity_poly.pdbx_strand_id
1 'polypeptide(L)'
;YKAAVNKKRIDTPKYKISDEVIFNIANYIIGRPYNKLAPRFEGPFRIIKANSYIVELVLPWNIEVTYIINISRVKPYIEGLPG
;
A
#
# COMPACT_ATOMS: atom_id res chain seq x y z
N TYR A 1 -25.65 3.63 20.17
CA TYR A 1 -24.24 3.19 20.27
C TYR A 1 -23.54 2.86 18.93
N LYS A 2 -24.20 2.35 17.88
CA LYS A 2 -23.51 1.98 16.61
C LYS A 2 -23.25 3.12 15.61
N ALA A 3 -24.01 4.23 15.67
CA ALA A 3 -23.97 5.29 14.65
C ALA A 3 -22.73 6.21 14.73
N ALA A 4 -22.17 6.43 15.92
CA ALA A 4 -21.02 7.32 16.10
C ALA A 4 -19.70 6.70 15.60
N VAL A 5 -19.58 5.37 15.62
CA VAL A 5 -18.36 4.64 15.22
C VAL A 5 -18.20 4.61 13.69
N ASN A 6 -19.30 4.51 12.95
CA ASN A 6 -19.27 4.51 11.47
C ASN A 6 -19.00 5.89 10.86
N LYS A 7 -19.19 7.00 11.61
CA LYS A 7 -18.98 8.36 11.10
C LYS A 7 -17.52 8.67 10.73
N LYS A 8 -16.55 7.90 11.26
CA LYS A 8 -15.12 8.03 10.97
C LYS A 8 -14.61 7.01 9.95
N ARG A 9 -15.45 6.07 9.51
CA ARG A 9 -15.05 5.11 8.48
C ARG A 9 -15.14 5.80 7.13
N ILE A 10 -13.98 6.24 6.64
CA ILE A 10 -13.80 6.60 5.24
C ILE A 10 -14.01 5.33 4.43
N ASP A 11 -14.80 5.42 3.36
CA ASP A 11 -15.03 4.31 2.44
C ASP A 11 -13.69 3.68 2.03
N THR A 12 -13.61 2.35 2.10
CA THR A 12 -12.40 1.65 1.70
C THR A 12 -12.13 1.95 0.22
N PRO A 13 -10.94 2.47 -0.14
CA PRO A 13 -10.61 2.71 -1.54
C PRO A 13 -10.72 1.39 -2.31
N LYS A 14 -11.57 1.38 -3.34
CA LYS A 14 -11.78 0.23 -4.21
C LYS A 14 -10.67 0.22 -5.26
N TYR A 15 -9.59 -0.49 -4.98
CA TYR A 15 -8.52 -0.69 -5.95
C TYR A 15 -8.92 -1.70 -7.01
N LYS A 16 -8.48 -1.49 -8.25
CA LYS A 16 -8.65 -2.42 -9.35
C LYS A 16 -7.38 -3.23 -9.57
N ILE A 17 -7.54 -4.39 -10.20
CA ILE A 17 -6.43 -5.16 -10.73
C ILE A 17 -5.71 -4.28 -11.75
N SER A 18 -4.39 -4.30 -11.75
CA SER A 18 -3.49 -3.48 -12.55
C SER A 18 -3.28 -2.02 -12.11
N ASP A 19 -3.93 -1.54 -11.04
CA ASP A 19 -3.64 -0.21 -10.52
C ASP A 19 -2.22 -0.15 -9.93
N GLU A 20 -1.56 0.98 -10.10
CA GLU A 20 -0.27 1.28 -9.48
C GLU A 20 -0.47 1.90 -8.10
N VAL A 21 0.22 1.36 -7.13
CA VAL A 21 0.09 1.76 -5.73
C VAL A 21 1.42 1.80 -5.03
N ILE A 22 1.55 2.73 -4.09
CA ILE A 22 2.68 2.82 -3.17
C ILE A 22 2.27 2.22 -1.83
N PHE A 23 3.17 1.49 -1.18
CA PHE A 23 2.89 0.93 0.14
C PHE A 23 3.73 1.59 1.23
N ASN A 24 3.12 1.75 2.41
CA ASN A 24 3.74 2.41 3.55
C ASN A 24 4.70 1.45 4.27
N ILE A 25 5.98 1.81 4.28
CA ILE A 25 7.07 1.04 4.89
C ILE A 25 7.47 1.51 6.29
N ALA A 26 6.85 2.56 6.83
CA ALA A 26 7.28 3.19 8.08
C ALA A 26 7.33 2.26 9.30
N ASN A 27 6.58 1.15 9.28
CA ASN A 27 6.53 0.17 10.38
C ASN A 27 7.22 -1.16 10.03
N TYR A 28 7.87 -1.26 8.87
CA TYR A 28 8.63 -2.45 8.49
C TYR A 28 10.09 -2.24 8.83
N ILE A 29 10.68 -3.24 9.49
CA ILE A 29 12.14 -3.34 9.65
C ILE A 29 12.70 -3.73 8.29
N ILE A 30 12.80 -2.76 7.39
CA ILE A 30 13.65 -2.90 6.23
C ILE A 30 15.07 -2.86 6.78
N GLY A 31 15.91 -3.83 6.48
CA GLY A 31 17.30 -3.91 6.97
C GLY A 31 18.21 -2.73 6.56
N ARG A 32 17.64 -1.58 6.19
CA ARG A 32 18.32 -0.32 5.92
C ARG A 32 18.88 0.24 7.24
N PRO A 33 20.15 0.67 7.27
CA PRO A 33 20.82 1.12 8.48
C PRO A 33 20.44 2.55 8.92
N TYR A 34 19.55 3.25 8.21
CA TYR A 34 19.21 4.66 8.45
C TYR A 34 17.75 4.85 8.87
N ASN A 35 17.54 5.40 10.07
CA ASN A 35 16.21 5.75 10.59
C ASN A 35 15.77 7.17 10.22
N LYS A 36 16.71 8.07 9.90
CA LYS A 36 16.42 9.47 9.55
C LYS A 36 16.39 9.63 8.03
N LEU A 37 15.37 10.32 7.53
CA LEU A 37 15.11 10.53 6.08
C LEU A 37 14.80 9.25 5.29
N ALA A 38 14.41 8.17 5.95
CA ALA A 38 13.94 6.99 5.24
C ALA A 38 12.64 7.29 4.48
N PRO A 39 12.51 6.82 3.23
CA PRO A 39 11.26 6.93 2.50
C PRO A 39 10.15 6.27 3.31
N ARG A 40 9.01 6.94 3.43
CA ARG A 40 7.83 6.38 4.13
C ARG A 40 7.03 5.45 3.24
N PHE A 41 7.17 5.63 1.94
CA PHE A 41 6.49 4.85 0.92
C PHE A 41 7.53 4.23 0.00
N GLU A 42 7.30 2.98 -0.37
CA GLU A 42 8.13 2.29 -1.35
C GLU A 42 7.29 2.05 -2.60
N GLY A 43 7.95 2.28 -3.74
CA GLY A 43 7.64 1.88 -5.12
C GLY A 43 6.22 2.08 -5.63
N PRO A 44 6.02 2.47 -6.90
CA PRO A 44 4.81 2.08 -7.58
C PRO A 44 4.87 0.55 -7.79
N PHE A 45 3.92 -0.16 -7.21
CA PHE A 45 3.71 -1.59 -7.41
C PHE A 45 2.37 -1.82 -8.07
N ARG A 46 2.30 -2.84 -8.92
CA ARG A 46 1.08 -3.18 -9.65
C ARG A 46 0.26 -4.18 -8.86
N ILE A 47 -1.03 -3.93 -8.71
CA ILE A 47 -1.95 -4.86 -8.05
C ILE A 47 -2.27 -6.05 -8.97
N ILE A 48 -2.06 -7.28 -8.48
CA ILE A 48 -2.47 -8.53 -9.14
C ILE A 48 -3.91 -8.86 -8.77
N LYS A 49 -4.20 -8.71 -7.48
CA LYS A 49 -5.47 -9.12 -6.89
C LYS A 49 -5.84 -8.15 -5.78
N ALA A 50 -7.10 -7.73 -5.78
CA ALA A 50 -7.66 -6.89 -4.74
C ALA A 50 -8.83 -7.63 -4.09
N ASN A 51 -8.81 -7.66 -2.76
CA ASN A 51 -9.95 -8.02 -1.92
C ASN A 51 -10.34 -6.80 -1.07
N SER A 52 -11.49 -6.84 -0.40
CA SER A 52 -12.01 -5.70 0.38
C SER A 52 -11.08 -5.22 1.50
N TYR A 53 -10.09 -6.01 1.89
CA TYR A 53 -9.17 -5.68 2.99
C TYR A 53 -7.69 -5.86 2.64
N ILE A 54 -7.38 -6.60 1.58
CA ILE A 54 -6.03 -7.08 1.26
C ILE A 54 -5.79 -6.88 -0.22
N VAL A 55 -4.59 -6.44 -0.58
CA VAL A 55 -4.11 -6.36 -1.95
C VAL A 55 -2.84 -7.19 -2.11
N GLU A 56 -2.74 -7.87 -3.25
CA GLU A 56 -1.57 -8.62 -3.67
C GLU A 56 -0.83 -7.80 -4.73
N LEU A 57 0.46 -7.56 -4.51
CA LEU A 57 1.30 -6.71 -5.36
C LEU A 57 2.36 -7.53 -6.09
N VAL A 58 2.57 -7.22 -7.37
CA VAL A 58 3.71 -7.69 -8.17
C VAL A 58 4.95 -6.90 -7.77
N LEU A 59 6.00 -7.59 -7.35
CA LEU A 59 7.35 -7.03 -7.32
C LEU A 59 7.96 -7.02 -8.73
N PRO A 60 8.82 -6.05 -9.07
CA PRO A 60 9.53 -6.06 -10.34
C PRO A 60 10.21 -7.41 -10.60
N TRP A 61 10.04 -7.85 -11.85
CA TRP A 61 10.36 -9.09 -12.58
C TRP A 61 11.47 -10.04 -12.11
N ASN A 62 12.32 -9.67 -11.16
CA ASN A 62 13.41 -10.50 -10.65
C ASN A 62 13.11 -11.20 -9.31
N ILE A 63 11.91 -11.02 -8.74
CA ILE A 63 11.54 -11.55 -7.43
C ILE A 63 10.21 -12.29 -7.55
N GLU A 64 10.22 -13.60 -7.32
CA GLU A 64 9.03 -14.48 -7.35
C GLU A 64 8.20 -14.41 -6.06
N VAL A 65 8.30 -13.29 -5.33
CA VAL A 65 7.61 -13.07 -4.06
C VAL A 65 6.43 -12.14 -4.32
N THR A 66 5.25 -12.54 -3.86
CA THR A 66 4.06 -11.69 -3.88
C THR A 66 3.92 -10.98 -2.54
N TYR A 67 3.76 -9.66 -2.53
CA TYR A 67 3.46 -8.94 -1.30
C TYR A 67 1.96 -8.92 -1.04
N ILE A 68 1.56 -9.44 0.12
CA ILE A 68 0.18 -9.40 0.62
C ILE A 68 0.09 -8.28 1.65
N ILE A 69 -0.59 -7.19 1.31
CA ILE A 69 -0.64 -5.97 2.15
C ILE A 69 -2.07 -5.58 2.46
N ASN A 70 -2.31 -5.04 3.66
CA ASN A 70 -3.60 -4.48 4.03
C ASN A 70 -3.88 -3.17 3.26
N ILE A 71 -5.11 -3.02 2.77
CA ILE A 71 -5.57 -1.89 1.96
C ILE A 71 -5.35 -0.51 2.61
N SER A 72 -5.35 -0.44 3.95
CA SER A 72 -5.12 0.79 4.73
C SER A 72 -3.67 1.29 4.69
N ARG A 73 -2.73 0.44 4.30
CA ARG A 73 -1.30 0.76 4.19
C ARG A 73 -0.87 1.09 2.76
N VAL A 74 -1.82 1.06 1.84
CA VAL A 74 -1.59 1.26 0.41
C VAL A 74 -2.22 2.56 0.00
N LYS A 75 -1.55 3.29 -0.89
CA LYS A 75 -2.07 4.52 -1.51
C LYS A 75 -1.97 4.40 -3.03
N PRO A 76 -2.93 4.98 -3.78
CA PRO A 76 -2.80 5.07 -5.23
C PRO A 76 -1.56 5.89 -5.58
N TYR A 77 -0.79 5.38 -6.55
CA TYR A 77 0.30 6.14 -7.14
C TYR A 77 -0.28 7.17 -8.11
N ILE A 78 0.13 8.43 -7.98
CA ILE A 78 -0.23 9.50 -8.91
C ILE A 78 1.08 10.03 -9.48
N GLU A 79 1.24 9.88 -10.79
CA GLU A 79 2.41 10.32 -11.52
C GLU A 79 2.62 11.83 -11.30
N GLY A 80 3.81 12.22 -10.81
CA GLY A 80 4.16 13.62 -10.52
C GLY A 80 4.02 14.07 -9.05
N LEU A 81 3.52 13.23 -8.14
CA LEU A 81 3.50 13.52 -6.70
C LEU A 81 4.64 12.77 -5.98
N PRO A 82 5.68 13.47 -5.46
CA PRO A 82 6.71 12.82 -4.68
C PRO A 82 6.11 12.32 -3.36
N GLY A 83 6.24 10.99 -3.13
CA GLY A 83 5.81 10.32 -1.91
C GLY A 83 6.73 10.55 -0.72
#